data_AF-A0A0U0YGU9-F1
#
_entry.id   AF-A0A0U0YGU9-F1
#
_cell.length_a   1.000
_cell.length_b   1.000
_cell.length_c   1.000
_cell.angle_alpha   90.00
_cell.angle_beta   90.00
_cell.angle_gamma   90.00
#
_symmetry.space_group_name_H-M   'P 1'
#
loop_
_entity.id
_entity.type
_entity.pdbx_description
1 polymer ?
#
loop_
_entity_poly.entity_id
_entity_poly.type
_entity_poly.pdbx_seq_one_letter_code
_entity_poly.pdbx_strand_id
1 'polypeptide(L)'
;MGLSVNPDDVDGFAKTVWHVGDKLAALRMDSVLLQGAGACEGTALMSGLRAHAFEQQDHVTNHARRLDGLVDELKHTAEEFRRTESRSASRLDDTGKQL
;
A
#
# COMPACT_ATOMS: atom_id res chain seq x y z
N MET A 1 13.17 -22.70 -16.69
CA MET A 1 11.78 -22.22 -16.51
C MET A 1 11.86 -20.74 -16.17
N GLY A 2 11.52 -19.86 -17.10
CA GLY A 2 11.37 -18.44 -16.78
C GLY A 2 10.02 -18.25 -16.07
N LEU A 3 10.02 -17.68 -14.88
CA LEU A 3 8.78 -17.17 -14.28
C LEU A 3 8.33 -15.99 -15.15
N SER A 4 7.33 -16.19 -16.00
CA SER A 4 6.64 -15.06 -16.62
C SER A 4 5.72 -14.46 -15.56
N VAL A 5 6.08 -13.29 -15.04
CA VAL A 5 5.20 -12.50 -14.18
C VAL A 5 4.17 -11.85 -15.08
N ASN A 6 2.88 -12.15 -14.86
CA ASN A 6 1.79 -11.47 -15.55
C ASN A 6 1.59 -10.07 -14.92
N PRO A 7 1.73 -8.96 -15.69
CA PRO A 7 1.51 -7.60 -15.17
C PRO A 7 0.12 -7.38 -14.58
N ASP A 8 -0.88 -8.12 -15.03
CA ASP A 8 -2.25 -7.99 -14.53
C ASP A 8 -2.41 -8.60 -13.13
N ASP A 9 -1.65 -9.65 -12.81
CA ASP A 9 -1.60 -10.22 -11.46
C ASP A 9 -0.96 -9.23 -10.48
N VAL A 10 0.08 -8.51 -10.94
CA VAL A 10 0.75 -7.46 -10.16
C VAL A 10 -0.19 -6.28 -9.91
N ASP A 11 -0.94 -5.84 -10.91
CA ASP A 11 -1.95 -4.77 -10.76
C ASP A 11 -3.09 -5.20 -9.81
N GLY A 12 -3.55 -6.44 -9.92
CA GLY A 12 -4.55 -7.03 -9.01
C GLY A 12 -4.07 -7.06 -7.55
N PHE A 13 -2.81 -7.47 -7.34
CA PHE A 13 -2.20 -7.44 -6.01
C PHE A 13 -2.05 -6.00 -5.48
N ALA A 14 -1.62 -5.05 -6.32
CA ALA A 14 -1.51 -3.64 -5.93
C ALA A 14 -2.85 -3.06 -5.45
N LYS A 15 -3.98 -3.41 -6.08
CA LYS A 15 -5.33 -3.03 -5.60
C LYS A 15 -5.64 -3.60 -4.21
N THR A 16 -5.22 -4.83 -3.95
CA THR A 16 -5.41 -5.47 -2.65
C THR A 16 -4.59 -4.76 -1.57
N VAL A 17 -3.31 -4.44 -1.86
CA VAL A 17 -2.44 -3.69 -0.96
C VAL A 17 -3.01 -2.31 -0.67
N TRP A 18 -3.49 -1.60 -1.69
CA TRP A 18 -4.15 -0.31 -1.53
C TRP A 18 -5.36 -0.38 -0.59
N HIS A 19 -6.21 -1.39 -0.76
CA HIS A 19 -7.37 -1.59 0.12
C HIS A 19 -6.99 -1.91 1.57
N VAL A 20 -5.86 -2.60 1.79
CA VAL A 20 -5.30 -2.81 3.13
C VAL A 20 -4.78 -1.49 3.71
N GLY A 21 -4.12 -0.67 2.89
CA GLY A 21 -3.68 0.70 3.24
C GLY A 21 -4.84 1.56 3.72
N ASP A 22 -5.94 1.61 2.97
CA ASP A 22 -7.16 2.34 3.34
C ASP A 22 -7.73 1.88 4.68
N LYS A 23 -7.80 0.56 4.89
CA LYS A 23 -8.28 -0.01 6.15
C LYS A 23 -7.40 0.35 7.34
N LEU A 24 -6.08 0.36 7.14
CA LEU A 24 -5.13 0.79 8.17
C LEU A 24 -5.27 2.29 8.45
N ALA A 25 -5.37 3.14 7.43
CA ALA A 25 -5.60 4.57 7.59
C ALA A 25 -6.92 4.87 8.33
N ALA A 26 -7.93 4.03 8.15
CA ALA A 26 -9.21 4.14 8.83
C ALA A 26 -9.16 3.71 10.31
N LEU A 27 -8.07 3.08 10.79
CA LEU A 27 -7.90 2.81 12.20
C LEU A 27 -7.68 4.13 12.94
N ARG A 28 -8.69 4.51 13.73
CA ARG A 28 -8.73 5.67 14.62
C ARG A 28 -8.18 5.29 15.99
N MET A 29 -6.90 4.94 16.06
CA MET A 29 -6.22 4.59 17.33
C MET A 29 -6.29 5.74 18.33
N ASP A 30 -6.18 6.98 17.85
CA ASP A 30 -6.41 8.18 18.66
C ASP A 30 -7.77 8.12 19.37
N SER A 31 -8.84 7.85 18.62
CA SER A 31 -10.21 7.83 19.13
C SER A 31 -10.41 6.72 20.14
N VAL A 32 -9.89 5.51 19.85
CA VAL A 32 -10.01 4.35 20.75
C VAL A 32 -9.31 4.63 22.08
N LEU A 33 -8.07 5.13 22.03
CA LEU A 33 -7.28 5.38 23.24
C LEU A 33 -7.84 6.56 24.05
N LEU A 34 -8.33 7.62 23.39
CA LEU A 34 -8.98 8.74 24.07
C LEU A 34 -10.32 8.35 24.71
N GLN A 35 -11.12 7.50 24.06
CA GLN A 35 -12.35 6.95 24.65
C GLN A 35 -12.03 6.08 25.87
N GLY A 36 -11.03 5.19 25.77
CA GLY A 36 -10.55 4.40 26.89
C GLY A 36 -10.04 5.26 28.05
N ALA A 37 -9.33 6.36 27.75
CA ALA A 37 -8.88 7.30 28.76
C ALA A 37 -10.04 7.97 29.49
N GLY A 38 -11.13 8.31 28.79
CA GLY A 38 -12.36 8.82 29.39
C GLY A 38 -13.04 7.80 30.31
N ALA A 39 -12.99 6.52 29.97
CA ALA A 39 -13.55 5.45 30.81
C ALA A 39 -12.72 5.16 32.08
N CYS A 40 -11.47 5.65 32.16
CA CYS A 40 -10.55 5.42 33.28
C CYS A 40 -10.15 6.73 33.98
N GLU A 41 -11.05 7.71 34.03
CA GLU A 41 -10.78 9.04 34.56
C GLU A 41 -10.16 9.02 35.97
N GLY A 42 -9.16 9.89 36.19
CA GLY A 42 -8.46 10.02 37.46
C GLY A 42 -7.40 8.95 37.75
N THR A 43 -7.23 7.97 36.87
CA THR A 43 -6.21 6.91 37.03
C THR A 43 -4.90 7.23 36.31
N ALA A 44 -3.81 6.57 36.70
CA ALA A 44 -2.55 6.62 35.95
C ALA A 44 -2.71 6.09 34.51
N LEU A 45 -3.66 5.18 34.28
CA LEU A 45 -3.96 4.62 32.97
C LEU A 45 -4.51 5.69 32.01
N MET A 46 -5.36 6.61 32.47
CA MET A 46 -5.86 7.74 31.67
C MET A 46 -4.71 8.58 31.11
N SER A 47 -3.73 8.93 31.95
CA SER A 47 -2.58 9.74 31.54
C SER A 47 -1.75 9.02 30.48
N GLY A 48 -1.49 7.72 30.66
CA GLY A 48 -0.77 6.90 29.68
C GLY A 48 -1.51 6.81 28.34
N LEU A 49 -2.82 6.51 28.37
CA LEU A 49 -3.64 6.42 27.16
C LEU A 49 -3.69 7.74 26.38
N ARG A 50 -3.82 8.88 27.08
CA ARG A 50 -3.78 10.21 26.43
C ARG A 50 -2.42 10.56 25.86
N ALA A 51 -1.34 10.24 26.58
CA ALA A 51 0.02 10.55 26.14
C ALA A 51 0.39 9.82 24.84
N HIS A 52 -0.05 8.57 24.69
CA HIS A 52 0.31 7.73 23.53
C HIS A 52 -0.73 7.71 22.42
N ALA A 53 -1.91 8.33 22.60
CA ALA A 53 -3.00 8.26 21.61
C ALA A 53 -2.58 8.72 20.20
N PHE A 54 -1.92 9.88 20.11
CA PHE A 54 -1.49 10.43 18.82
C PHE A 54 -0.25 9.72 18.27
N GLU A 55 0.67 9.30 19.12
CA GLU A 55 1.84 8.51 18.71
C GLU A 55 1.41 7.20 18.05
N GLN A 56 0.44 6.49 18.63
CA GLN A 56 -0.11 5.27 18.04
C GLN A 56 -0.85 5.54 16.73
N GLN A 57 -1.57 6.67 16.63
CA GLN A 57 -2.18 7.09 15.38
C GLN A 57 -1.14 7.38 14.28
N ASP A 58 -0.04 8.03 14.63
CA ASP A 58 1.05 8.35 13.71
C ASP A 58 1.74 7.08 13.22
N HIS A 59 1.96 6.09 14.10
CA HIS A 59 2.50 4.79 13.69
C HIS A 59 1.62 4.11 12.64
N VAL A 60 0.32 4.02 12.88
CA VAL A 60 -0.61 3.39 11.94
C VAL A 60 -0.70 4.18 10.63
N THR A 61 -0.75 5.50 10.70
CA THR A 61 -0.75 6.38 9.51
C THR A 61 0.52 6.21 8.68
N ASN A 62 1.68 6.06 9.32
CA ASN A 62 2.94 5.81 8.64
C ASN A 62 2.93 4.44 7.93
N HIS A 63 2.37 3.41 8.56
CA HIS A 63 2.21 2.11 7.89
C HIS A 63 1.31 2.19 6.66
N ALA A 64 0.18 2.90 6.73
CA ALA A 64 -0.68 3.12 5.56
C ALA A 64 0.08 3.82 4.41
N ARG A 65 0.82 4.89 4.70
CA ARG A 65 1.63 5.61 3.69
C ARG A 65 2.70 4.73 3.05
N ARG A 66 3.31 3.82 3.81
CA ARG A 66 4.30 2.87 3.25
C ARG A 66 3.66 1.88 2.27
N LEU A 67 2.40 1.51 2.50
CA LEU A 67 1.65 0.68 1.56
C LEU A 67 1.28 1.45 0.29
N ASP A 68 0.95 2.74 0.40
CA ASP A 68 0.75 3.60 -0.78
C ASP A 68 2.01 3.64 -1.66
N GLY A 69 3.19 3.84 -1.04
CA GLY A 69 4.46 3.79 -1.77
C GLY A 69 4.72 2.45 -2.46
N LEU A 70 4.40 1.33 -1.81
CA LEU A 70 4.50 0.00 -2.42
C LEU A 70 3.55 -0.16 -3.61
N VAL A 71 2.32 0.36 -3.51
CA VAL A 71 1.34 0.33 -4.61
C VAL A 71 1.86 1.08 -5.83
N ASP A 72 2.47 2.24 -5.62
CA ASP A 72 3.07 3.04 -6.69
C ASP A 72 4.22 2.29 -7.38
N GLU A 73 5.11 1.66 -6.60
CA GLU A 73 6.21 0.84 -7.13
C GLU A 73 5.71 -0.36 -7.95
N LEU A 74 4.67 -1.06 -7.47
CA LEU A 74 4.08 -2.20 -8.17
C LEU A 74 3.45 -1.78 -9.50
N LYS A 75 2.67 -0.70 -9.50
CA LYS A 75 2.05 -0.16 -10.72
C LYS A 75 3.09 0.29 -11.73
N HIS A 76 4.12 0.99 -11.26
CA HIS A 76 5.22 1.43 -12.10
C HIS A 76 5.92 0.25 -12.77
N THR A 77 6.28 -0.76 -11.98
CA THR A 77 6.94 -1.98 -12.48
C THR A 77 6.08 -2.73 -13.51
N ALA A 78 4.78 -2.90 -13.23
CA ALA A 78 3.86 -3.56 -14.17
C ALA A 78 3.74 -2.78 -15.49
N GLU A 79 3.74 -1.45 -15.43
CA GLU A 79 3.71 -0.62 -16.62
C GLU A 79 5.02 -0.66 -17.43
N GLU A 80 6.18 -0.64 -16.76
CA GLU A 80 7.47 -0.81 -17.43
C GLU A 80 7.59 -2.15 -18.16
N PHE A 81 7.07 -3.22 -17.56
CA PHE A 81 7.03 -4.53 -18.20
C PHE A 81 6.15 -4.51 -19.46
N ARG A 82 4.91 -4.00 -19.36
CA ARG A 82 3.99 -3.86 -20.52
C ARG A 82 4.60 -3.05 -21.66
N ARG A 83 5.31 -1.96 -21.33
CA ARG A 83 6.03 -1.14 -22.32
C ARG A 83 7.18 -1.91 -22.99
N THR A 84 7.84 -2.78 -22.26
CA THR A 84 8.95 -3.59 -22.79
C THR A 84 8.45 -4.70 -23.69
N GLU A 85 7.36 -5.38 -23.32
CA GLU A 85 6.69 -6.35 -24.19
C GLU A 85 6.18 -5.70 -25.48
N SER A 86 5.49 -4.55 -25.37
CA SER A 86 4.99 -3.82 -26.53
C SER A 86 6.12 -3.43 -27.50
N ARG A 87 7.24 -2.89 -26.98
CA ARG A 87 8.42 -2.55 -27.80
C ARG A 87 9.03 -3.78 -28.46
N SER A 88 9.03 -4.93 -27.79
CA SER A 88 9.58 -6.18 -28.33
C SER A 88 8.69 -6.74 -29.44
N ALA A 89 7.36 -6.69 -29.26
CA ALA A 89 6.39 -7.07 -30.28
C ALA A 89 6.51 -6.20 -31.54
N SER A 90 6.63 -4.88 -31.40
CA SER A 90 6.81 -3.97 -32.56
C SER A 90 8.08 -4.29 -33.35
N ARG A 91 9.20 -4.60 -32.68
CA ARG A 91 10.45 -4.98 -33.36
C ARG A 91 10.32 -6.28 -34.16
N LEU A 92 9.54 -7.24 -33.65
CA LEU A 92 9.29 -8.51 -34.34
C LEU A 92 8.42 -8.31 -35.59
N ASP A 93 7.39 -7.45 -35.52
CA ASP A 93 6.53 -7.12 -36.67
C ASP A 93 7.33 -6.41 -37.78
N ASP A 94 8.18 -5.44 -37.42
CA ASP A 94 9.05 -4.75 -38.37
C ASP A 94 10.05 -5.69 -39.06
N THR A 95 10.58 -6.67 -38.32
CA THR A 95 11.49 -7.69 -38.89
C THR A 95 10.74 -8.65 -39.81
N GLY A 96 9.51 -9.04 -39.44
CA GLY A 96 8.66 -9.92 -40.24
C GLY A 96 8.19 -9.29 -41.56
N LYS A 97 8.04 -7.97 -41.62
CA LYS A 97 7.71 -7.23 -42.86
C LYS A 97 8.88 -7.05 -43.83
N GLN A 98 10.11 -7.32 -43.39
CA GLN A 98 11.33 -7.20 -44.22
C GLN A 98 11.76 -8.52 -44.88
N LEU A 99 11.04 -9.62 -44.63
CA LEU A 99 11.21 -10.94 -45.25
C LEU A 99 10.16 -11.17 -46.34
#